data_AF-A0A182T229-F1
#
_entry.id   AF-A0A182T229-F1
#
_cell.length_a   1.000
_cell.length_b   1.000
_cell.length_c   1.000
_cell.angle_alpha   90.00
_cell.angle_beta   90.00
_cell.angle_gamma   90.00
#
_symmetry.space_group_name_H-M   'P 1'
#
loop_
_entity.id
_entity.type
_entity.pdbx_description
1 polymer ?
#
loop_
_entity_poly.entity_id
_entity_poly.type
_entity_poly.pdbx_seq_one_letter_code
_entity_poly.pdbx_strand_id
1 'polypeptide(L)'
;MVLLALRCIVTDHRHRHLQHFVRRPARGLASLQGPQGSFGSLRSTALAMQALQDLEPDPAGKWNRTAASEWLLAKQRTDGGWTEEPLQDGQDPSIGIGLTADIVLALAVRALQCDHVMRESNEPSENGEPKQAAPIGLGISPVEELEPRNVSYTYTLWVGTNETEEYFLDLTSPKNTTFFRAMKQAAEIDPRFSFEAREWPNGHYVHTLAGMKEEPKSYHFWLLYRLPERPDTKNPPGNQLIAPLGVDELLVEDGEHYLYWYKKL
;
A
#
# COMPACT_ATOMS: atom_id res chain seq x y z
N MET A 1 0.63 5.93 11.24
CA MET A 1 1.64 7.02 11.28
C MET A 1 1.32 8.16 12.24
N VAL A 2 0.21 8.89 12.10
CA VAL A 2 -0.11 10.05 12.99
C VAL A 2 -0.12 9.67 14.48
N LEU A 3 -0.72 8.53 14.84
CA LEU A 3 -0.74 8.03 16.21
C LEU A 3 0.67 7.77 16.77
N LEU A 4 1.57 7.21 15.97
CA LEU A 4 2.97 6.95 16.36
C LEU A 4 3.72 8.27 16.63
N ALA A 5 3.53 9.27 15.78
CA ALA A 5 4.16 10.58 15.94
C ALA A 5 3.63 11.34 17.18
N LEU A 6 2.30 11.42 17.32
CA LEU A 6 1.68 12.06 18.49
C LEU A 6 2.09 11.38 19.79
N ARG A 7 2.27 10.06 19.76
CA ARG A 7 2.76 9.30 20.90
C ARG A 7 4.16 9.74 21.32
N CYS A 8 5.08 9.94 20.38
CA CYS A 8 6.41 10.47 20.68
C CYS A 8 6.38 11.92 21.19
N ILE A 9 5.40 12.72 20.81
CA ILE A 9 5.27 14.09 21.31
C ILE A 9 4.75 14.10 22.75
N VAL A 10 3.79 13.21 23.05
CA VAL A 10 3.10 13.12 24.34
C VAL A 10 3.95 12.51 25.45
N THR A 11 5.07 11.84 25.13
CA THR A 11 6.05 11.43 26.14
C THR A 11 6.67 12.63 26.86
N ASP A 12 6.81 13.79 26.20
CA ASP A 12 7.16 15.04 26.89
C ASP A 12 5.96 15.52 27.72
N HIS A 13 6.17 15.67 29.03
CA HIS A 13 5.19 16.18 29.98
C HIS A 13 4.51 17.49 29.55
N ARG A 14 5.20 18.35 28.79
CA ARG A 14 4.66 19.62 28.26
C ARG A 14 3.50 19.42 27.29
N HIS A 15 3.41 18.28 26.63
CA HIS A 15 2.41 17.98 25.61
C HIS A 15 1.36 16.96 26.05
N ARG A 16 1.23 16.69 27.36
CA ARG A 16 0.21 15.76 27.88
C ARG A 16 -1.23 16.11 27.51
N HIS A 17 -1.53 17.38 27.23
CA HIS A 17 -2.84 17.82 26.76
C HIS A 17 -3.24 17.15 25.42
N LEU A 18 -2.27 16.66 24.64
CA LEU A 18 -2.52 15.96 23.38
C LEU A 18 -2.94 14.48 23.54
N GLN A 19 -2.90 13.93 24.76
CA GLN A 19 -3.29 12.56 25.08
C GLN A 19 -4.68 12.18 24.53
N HIS A 20 -5.64 13.10 24.56
CA HIS A 20 -6.99 12.86 24.04
C HIS A 20 -7.00 12.63 22.51
N PHE A 21 -6.11 13.31 21.78
CA PHE A 21 -5.94 13.12 20.33
C PHE A 21 -5.20 11.84 19.97
N VAL A 22 -4.59 11.17 20.95
CA VAL A 22 -4.05 9.81 20.78
C VAL A 22 -5.16 8.78 21.08
N ARG A 23 -5.83 8.89 22.24
CA ARG A 23 -6.79 7.88 22.71
C ARG A 23 -7.99 7.67 21.77
N ARG A 24 -8.66 8.75 21.34
CA ARG A 24 -9.89 8.61 20.55
C ARG A 24 -9.64 8.01 19.16
N PRO A 25 -8.65 8.49 18.36
CA PRO A 25 -8.36 7.88 17.07
C PRO A 25 -7.78 6.46 17.20
N ALA A 26 -7.06 6.16 18.28
CA ALA A 26 -6.54 4.82 18.52
C ALA A 26 -7.65 3.79 18.81
N ARG A 27 -8.71 4.16 19.55
CA ARG A 27 -9.92 3.32 19.69
C ARG A 27 -10.61 3.12 18.34
N GLY A 28 -10.74 4.17 17.53
CA GLY A 28 -11.28 4.09 16.18
C GLY A 28 -10.48 3.11 15.32
N LEU A 29 -9.15 3.23 15.32
CA LEU A 29 -8.26 2.32 14.60
C LEU A 29 -8.41 0.87 15.10
N ALA A 30 -8.43 0.64 16.42
CA ALA A 30 -8.64 -0.69 17.00
C ALA A 30 -9.95 -1.35 16.53
N SER A 31 -11.02 -0.57 16.36
CA SER A 31 -12.32 -1.08 15.87
C SER A 31 -12.32 -1.49 14.39
N LEU A 32 -11.28 -1.12 13.62
CA LEU A 32 -11.13 -1.52 12.21
C LEU A 32 -10.46 -2.89 12.05
N GLN A 33 -10.14 -3.58 13.14
CA GLN A 33 -9.57 -4.92 13.04
C GLN A 33 -10.58 -5.89 12.43
N GLY A 34 -10.19 -6.53 11.32
CA GLY A 34 -10.99 -7.55 10.66
C GLY A 34 -11.09 -8.86 11.47
N PRO A 35 -11.99 -9.77 11.08
CA PRO A 35 -12.21 -11.03 11.79
C PRO A 35 -10.99 -11.96 11.79
N GLN A 36 -10.11 -11.84 10.79
CA GLN A 36 -8.84 -12.57 10.71
C GLN A 36 -7.68 -11.87 11.43
N GLY A 37 -7.90 -10.69 12.02
CA GLY A 37 -6.89 -9.91 12.73
C GLY A 37 -6.19 -8.82 11.92
N SER A 38 -6.44 -8.71 10.61
CA SER A 38 -5.83 -7.70 9.73
C SER A 38 -6.49 -6.31 9.82
N PHE A 39 -5.78 -5.28 9.35
CA PHE A 39 -6.28 -3.90 9.22
C PHE A 39 -6.30 -3.44 7.75
N GLY A 40 -6.60 -4.35 6.82
CA GLY A 40 -6.54 -4.12 5.37
C GLY A 40 -5.38 -4.90 4.74
N SER A 41 -4.26 -4.22 4.47
CA SER A 41 -3.07 -4.75 3.82
C SER A 41 -2.01 -5.24 4.83
N LEU A 42 -0.93 -5.89 4.36
CA LEU A 42 0.21 -6.26 5.22
C LEU A 42 0.82 -5.00 5.85
N ARG A 43 1.05 -3.96 5.04
CA ARG A 43 1.63 -2.70 5.51
C ARG A 43 0.73 -1.97 6.50
N SER A 44 -0.57 -1.84 6.20
CA SER A 44 -1.50 -1.16 7.12
C SER A 44 -1.67 -1.94 8.43
N THR A 45 -1.67 -3.28 8.37
CA THR A 45 -1.69 -4.16 9.55
C THR A 45 -0.44 -3.96 10.41
N ALA A 46 0.76 -3.98 9.82
CA ALA A 46 2.00 -3.75 10.54
C ALA A 46 2.03 -2.38 11.24
N LEU A 47 1.66 -1.31 10.51
CA LEU A 47 1.63 0.04 11.06
C LEU A 47 0.54 0.21 12.14
N ALA A 48 -0.60 -0.46 12.00
CA ALA A 48 -1.65 -0.47 13.00
C ALA A 48 -1.18 -1.18 14.27
N MET A 49 -0.52 -2.34 14.15
CA MET A 49 0.07 -3.05 15.28
C MET A 49 1.06 -2.16 16.05
N GLN A 50 1.98 -1.48 15.36
CA GLN A 50 2.91 -0.54 16.00
C GLN A 50 2.16 0.61 16.69
N ALA A 51 1.12 1.16 16.06
CA ALA A 51 0.36 2.28 16.61
C ALA A 51 -0.46 1.90 17.86
N LEU A 52 -0.93 0.66 17.94
CA LEU A 52 -1.80 0.16 19.00
C LEU A 52 -1.04 -0.61 20.11
N GLN A 53 0.28 -0.80 19.96
CA GLN A 53 1.12 -1.66 20.82
C GLN A 53 1.09 -1.30 22.31
N ASP A 54 0.89 -0.03 22.64
CA ASP A 54 0.90 0.47 24.03
C ASP A 54 -0.31 1.36 24.32
N LEU A 55 -1.43 1.07 23.65
CA LEU A 55 -2.69 1.41 24.27
C LEU A 55 -2.73 0.64 25.59
N GLU A 56 -2.68 1.38 26.70
CA GLU A 56 -3.05 0.86 28.02
C GLU A 56 -4.30 -0.02 27.87
N PRO A 57 -4.51 -1.01 28.76
CA PRO A 57 -5.69 -1.89 28.72
C PRO A 57 -6.97 -1.09 29.01
N ASP A 58 -7.38 -0.31 28.03
CA ASP A 58 -8.63 0.41 27.95
C ASP A 58 -9.65 -0.62 27.43
N PRO A 59 -10.64 -0.98 28.25
CA PRO A 59 -11.59 -2.03 27.89
C PRO A 59 -12.40 -1.70 26.63
N ALA A 60 -12.46 -0.43 26.21
CA ALA A 60 -13.13 0.03 25.00
C ALA A 60 -12.23 0.07 23.74
N GLY A 61 -10.93 -0.22 23.86
CA GLY A 61 -9.94 -0.18 22.78
C GLY A 61 -9.23 -1.52 22.57
N LYS A 62 -9.90 -2.63 22.88
CA LYS A 62 -9.31 -3.97 22.74
C LYS A 62 -9.18 -4.33 21.26
N TRP A 63 -7.95 -4.61 20.85
CA TRP A 63 -7.62 -5.25 19.59
C TRP A 63 -6.86 -6.54 19.89
N ASN A 64 -6.98 -7.54 19.02
CA ASN A 64 -6.35 -8.82 19.18
C ASN A 64 -4.97 -8.83 18.51
N ARG A 65 -3.93 -8.52 19.29
CA ARG A 65 -2.54 -8.55 18.81
C ARG A 65 -2.13 -9.92 18.30
N THR A 66 -2.52 -10.98 19.00
CA THR A 66 -2.18 -12.36 18.64
C THR A 66 -2.74 -12.72 17.28
N ALA A 67 -4.02 -12.42 17.02
CA ALA A 67 -4.63 -12.65 15.71
C ALA A 67 -3.93 -11.86 14.59
N ALA A 68 -3.58 -10.59 14.84
CA ALA A 68 -2.83 -9.79 13.86
C ALA A 68 -1.43 -10.36 13.58
N SER A 69 -0.72 -10.82 14.61
CA SER A 69 0.60 -11.45 14.45
C SER A 69 0.52 -12.79 13.73
N GLU A 70 -0.47 -13.62 14.05
CA GLU A 70 -0.70 -14.90 13.37
C GLU A 70 -1.04 -14.68 11.90
N TRP A 71 -1.87 -13.67 11.60
CA TRP A 71 -2.21 -13.30 10.25
C TRP A 71 -0.99 -12.83 9.43
N LEU A 72 -0.11 -12.01 10.01
CA LEU A 72 1.15 -11.61 9.36
C LEU A 72 2.09 -12.81 9.17
N LEU A 73 2.28 -13.65 10.19
CA LEU A 73 3.15 -14.83 10.10
C LEU A 73 2.64 -15.85 9.07
N ALA A 74 1.33 -16.01 8.94
CA ALA A 74 0.74 -16.86 7.91
C ALA A 74 1.00 -16.36 6.48
N LYS A 75 1.44 -15.10 6.31
CA LYS A 75 1.82 -14.49 5.04
C LYS A 75 3.34 -14.35 4.87
N GLN A 76 4.13 -14.89 5.80
CA GLN A 76 5.58 -14.92 5.68
C GLN A 76 6.00 -15.93 4.60
N ARG A 77 6.92 -15.52 3.73
CA ARG A 77 7.47 -16.36 2.66
C ARG A 77 8.54 -17.32 3.20
N THR A 78 8.91 -18.30 2.40
CA THR A 78 9.98 -19.27 2.72
C THR A 78 11.36 -18.63 2.87
N ASP A 79 11.58 -17.47 2.26
CA ASP A 79 12.79 -16.65 2.41
C ASP A 79 12.80 -15.82 3.70
N GLY A 80 11.73 -15.89 4.51
CA GLY A 80 11.55 -15.14 5.75
C GLY A 80 11.06 -13.70 5.55
N GLY A 81 10.91 -13.24 4.31
CA GLY A 81 10.41 -11.92 3.97
C GLY A 81 8.89 -11.85 3.89
N TRP A 82 8.42 -10.61 3.79
CA TRP A 82 7.06 -10.27 3.41
C TRP A 82 7.08 -9.41 2.17
N THR A 83 6.26 -9.79 1.22
CA THR A 83 5.88 -9.01 0.05
C THR A 83 4.37 -8.94 0.06
N GLU A 84 3.77 -7.78 -0.19
CA GLU A 84 2.40 -7.83 -0.69
C GLU A 84 2.50 -8.49 -2.05
N GLU A 85 1.75 -9.58 -2.25
CA GLU A 85 1.77 -10.23 -3.54
C GLU A 85 1.39 -9.18 -4.60
N PRO A 86 2.14 -9.10 -5.69
CA PRO A 86 1.59 -8.65 -6.94
C PRO A 86 0.27 -9.37 -7.15
N LEU A 87 -0.76 -8.71 -7.67
CA LEU A 87 -1.98 -9.40 -8.08
C LEU A 87 -1.73 -10.55 -9.11
N GLN A 88 -0.50 -10.72 -9.64
CA GLN A 88 0.07 -11.95 -10.25
C GLN A 88 1.50 -11.74 -10.80
N ASP A 89 2.14 -12.85 -11.20
CA ASP A 89 3.54 -13.04 -11.64
C ASP A 89 4.17 -11.92 -12.51
N GLY A 90 5.29 -11.34 -12.05
CA GLY A 90 6.17 -10.50 -12.89
C GLY A 90 6.50 -9.09 -12.38
N GLN A 91 6.12 -8.76 -11.14
CA GLN A 91 6.52 -7.50 -10.49
C GLN A 91 7.97 -7.54 -9.99
N ASP A 92 8.60 -6.36 -10.00
CA ASP A 92 9.97 -6.14 -9.55
C ASP A 92 10.12 -6.49 -8.05
N PRO A 93 11.10 -7.32 -7.65
CA PRO A 93 11.38 -7.65 -6.24
C PRO A 93 11.63 -6.43 -5.34
N SER A 94 11.85 -5.23 -5.89
CA SER A 94 12.01 -3.96 -5.16
C SER A 94 10.68 -3.31 -4.70
N ILE A 95 9.52 -3.78 -5.15
CA ILE A 95 8.21 -3.17 -4.85
C ILE A 95 7.79 -3.33 -3.37
N GLY A 96 8.50 -4.17 -2.59
CA GLY A 96 8.31 -4.36 -1.15
C GLY A 96 9.27 -3.60 -0.24
N ILE A 97 10.05 -2.62 -0.72
CA ILE A 97 11.09 -1.96 0.10
C ILE A 97 10.48 -1.41 1.41
N GLY A 98 11.05 -1.88 2.52
CA GLY A 98 10.63 -1.51 3.87
C GLY A 98 9.44 -2.29 4.46
N LEU A 99 8.70 -3.09 3.68
CA LEU A 99 7.57 -3.86 4.22
C LEU A 99 8.01 -4.90 5.24
N THR A 100 9.06 -5.65 4.90
CA THR A 100 9.67 -6.62 5.83
C THR A 100 10.15 -5.91 7.09
N ALA A 101 10.74 -4.72 6.97
CA ALA A 101 11.18 -3.95 8.13
C ALA A 101 10.00 -3.48 9.01
N ASP A 102 8.92 -2.98 8.41
CA ASP A 102 7.71 -2.57 9.11
C ASP A 102 7.07 -3.74 9.87
N ILE A 103 7.00 -4.92 9.24
CA ILE A 103 6.42 -6.13 9.85
C ILE A 103 7.32 -6.68 10.95
N VAL A 104 8.63 -6.74 10.74
CA VAL A 104 9.59 -7.16 11.78
C VAL A 104 9.47 -6.25 13.00
N LEU A 105 9.35 -4.93 12.80
CA LEU A 105 9.15 -3.99 13.90
C LEU A 105 7.80 -4.18 14.60
N ALA A 106 6.73 -4.48 13.85
CA ALA A 106 5.40 -4.75 14.41
C ALA A 106 5.33 -6.06 15.22
N LEU A 107 6.03 -7.09 14.76
CA LEU A 107 6.12 -8.39 15.43
C LEU A 107 7.07 -8.34 16.64
N ALA A 108 8.07 -7.44 16.61
CA ALA A 108 8.92 -7.21 17.76
C ALA A 108 8.08 -6.73 18.96
N VAL A 109 8.33 -7.31 20.13
CA VAL A 109 7.71 -6.87 21.39
C VAL A 109 8.23 -5.49 21.83
N ARG A 110 9.25 -4.96 21.12
CA ARG A 110 9.79 -3.62 21.37
C ARG A 110 8.88 -2.55 20.79
N ALA A 111 8.48 -1.59 21.62
CA ALA A 111 7.76 -0.41 21.20
C ALA A 111 8.67 0.55 20.43
N LEU A 112 8.07 1.44 19.64
CA LEU A 112 8.77 2.58 19.04
C LEU A 112 9.41 3.44 20.15
N GLN A 113 10.74 3.49 20.20
CA GLN A 113 11.45 4.30 21.19
C GLN A 113 11.51 5.75 20.70
N CYS A 114 10.93 6.67 21.47
CA CYS A 114 10.87 8.08 21.12
C CYS A 114 12.00 8.91 21.78
N ASP A 115 12.93 8.26 22.50
CA ASP A 115 14.06 8.93 23.14
C ASP A 115 15.21 9.14 22.15
N HIS A 116 15.79 10.34 22.17
CA HIS A 116 17.00 10.67 21.39
C HIS A 116 18.28 10.01 21.90
N VAL A 117 18.23 9.28 23.02
CA VAL A 117 19.39 8.61 23.58
C VAL A 117 19.53 7.25 22.90
N MET A 118 20.45 7.17 21.94
CA MET A 118 20.93 5.89 21.41
C MET A 118 21.55 5.10 22.57
N ARG A 119 20.75 4.27 23.23
CA ARG A 119 21.25 3.29 24.19
C ARG A 119 21.80 2.14 23.36
N GLU A 120 23.10 2.18 23.07
CA GLU A 120 23.84 0.99 22.64
C GLU A 120 23.58 -0.10 23.68
N SER A 121 22.73 -1.05 23.31
CA SER A 121 22.53 -2.24 24.13
C SER A 121 23.67 -3.18 23.75
N ASN A 122 24.75 -3.11 24.53
CA ASN A 122 25.70 -4.21 24.65
C ASN A 122 24.98 -5.36 25.35
N GLU A 123 24.21 -6.14 24.59
CA GLU A 123 23.77 -7.47 25.00
C GLU A 123 24.53 -8.49 24.15
N PRO A 124 25.07 -9.57 24.73
CA PRO A 124 25.97 -10.47 24.04
C PRO A 124 25.21 -11.27 22.98
N SER A 125 25.77 -11.31 21.77
CA SER A 125 25.38 -12.29 20.76
C SER A 125 25.83 -13.68 21.24
N GLU A 126 24.94 -14.44 21.86
CA GLU A 126 25.13 -15.88 22.07
C GLU A 126 24.93 -16.60 20.74
N ASN A 127 26.06 -16.92 20.10
CA ASN A 127 26.17 -17.92 19.06
C ASN A 127 25.96 -19.32 19.66
N GLY A 128 25.24 -20.20 18.95
CA GLY A 128 25.35 -21.64 19.18
C GLY A 128 24.24 -22.50 18.60
N GLU A 129 24.23 -22.70 17.27
CA GLU A 129 24.52 -24.01 16.65
C GLU A 129 24.03 -24.08 15.18
N PRO A 130 24.80 -24.72 14.28
CA PRO A 130 24.46 -24.88 12.87
C PRO A 130 23.70 -26.18 12.64
N LYS A 131 22.58 -26.15 11.92
CA LYS A 131 22.07 -27.34 11.22
C LYS A 131 21.65 -27.00 9.81
N GLN A 132 22.56 -27.31 8.89
CA GLN A 132 22.26 -27.61 7.51
C GLN A 132 21.22 -28.73 7.46
N ALA A 133 20.15 -28.51 6.68
CA ALA A 133 19.39 -29.58 6.08
C ALA A 133 19.26 -29.26 4.59
N ALA A 134 19.74 -30.18 3.76
CA ALA A 134 19.65 -30.12 2.31
C ALA A 134 18.17 -30.13 1.85
N PRO A 135 17.85 -29.54 0.68
CA PRO A 135 16.49 -29.58 0.15
C PRO A 135 16.16 -31.00 -0.30
N ILE A 136 15.10 -31.58 0.27
CA ILE A 136 14.46 -32.77 -0.29
C ILE A 136 13.52 -32.29 -1.38
N GLY A 137 13.91 -32.55 -2.62
CA GLY A 137 13.06 -32.35 -3.78
C GLY A 137 11.88 -33.31 -3.75
N LEU A 138 10.68 -32.76 -3.85
CA LEU A 138 9.50 -33.48 -4.30
C LEU A 138 8.86 -32.64 -5.40
N GLY A 139 8.90 -33.18 -6.61
CA GLY A 139 8.38 -32.56 -7.81
C GLY A 139 6.87 -32.38 -7.74
N ILE A 140 6.43 -31.23 -8.21
CA ILE A 140 5.07 -31.02 -8.69
C ILE A 140 5.22 -30.51 -10.11
N SER A 141 4.64 -31.27 -11.05
CA SER A 141 4.66 -31.03 -12.49
C SER A 141 4.16 -29.62 -12.85
N PRO A 142 4.79 -28.93 -13.83
CA PRO A 142 4.19 -27.74 -14.42
C PRO A 142 3.10 -28.20 -15.39
N VAL A 143 1.85 -28.19 -14.94
CA VAL A 143 0.70 -28.36 -15.84
C VAL A 143 0.34 -26.97 -16.38
N GLU A 144 0.82 -26.73 -17.59
CA GLU A 144 0.21 -25.93 -18.66
C GLU A 144 -0.63 -24.69 -18.27
N GLU A 145 -0.02 -23.51 -18.43
CA GLU A 145 -0.74 -22.35 -18.97
C GLU A 145 0.23 -21.53 -19.84
N LEU A 146 0.55 -22.07 -21.02
CA LEU A 146 1.55 -21.57 -21.96
C LEU A 146 0.92 -20.70 -23.06
N GLU A 147 -0.07 -19.89 -22.71
CA GLU A 147 -0.65 -18.86 -23.57
C GLU A 147 -0.52 -17.52 -22.85
N PRO A 148 0.20 -16.52 -23.40
CA PRO A 148 0.19 -15.17 -22.84
C PRO A 148 -1.22 -14.60 -23.02
N ARG A 149 -2.08 -14.80 -22.01
CA ARG A 149 -3.42 -14.24 -22.00
C ARG A 149 -3.29 -12.72 -21.93
N ASN A 150 -3.59 -12.03 -23.02
CA ASN A 150 -3.73 -10.59 -22.97
C ASN A 150 -5.00 -10.21 -22.22
N VAL A 151 -4.95 -9.10 -21.50
CA VAL A 151 -6.08 -8.49 -20.81
C VAL A 151 -6.46 -7.20 -21.52
N SER A 152 -7.76 -6.96 -21.67
CA SER A 152 -8.32 -5.76 -22.28
C SER A 152 -9.00 -4.90 -21.23
N TYR A 153 -8.70 -3.61 -21.20
CA TYR A 153 -9.19 -2.69 -20.18
C TYR A 153 -9.34 -1.29 -20.76
N THR A 154 -10.09 -0.42 -20.09
CA THR A 154 -10.22 0.99 -20.50
C THR A 154 -9.39 1.87 -19.57
N TYR A 155 -8.64 2.81 -20.14
CA TYR A 155 -7.97 3.87 -19.41
C TYR A 155 -8.57 5.23 -19.79
N THR A 156 -9.16 5.91 -18.80
CA THR A 156 -9.81 7.21 -18.94
C THR A 156 -9.05 8.29 -18.15
N LEU A 157 -8.95 9.48 -18.73
CA LEU A 157 -8.50 10.72 -18.10
C LEU A 157 -9.66 11.70 -18.03
N TRP A 158 -9.94 12.19 -16.84
CA TRP A 158 -10.80 13.36 -16.63
C TRP A 158 -9.94 14.55 -16.22
N VAL A 159 -9.82 15.52 -17.14
CA VAL A 159 -8.98 16.70 -16.98
C VAL A 159 -9.85 17.91 -16.64
N GLY A 160 -9.39 18.70 -15.67
CA GLY A 160 -10.05 19.92 -15.21
C GLY A 160 -11.02 19.69 -14.05
N THR A 161 -11.19 20.73 -13.23
CA THR A 161 -11.97 20.67 -11.98
C THR A 161 -13.46 20.38 -12.15
N ASN A 162 -14.00 20.55 -13.37
CA ASN A 162 -15.40 20.33 -13.71
C ASN A 162 -15.58 19.21 -14.75
N GLU A 163 -14.64 18.26 -14.85
CA GLU A 163 -14.72 17.14 -15.83
C GLU A 163 -14.90 17.65 -17.27
N THR A 164 -14.26 18.79 -17.58
CA THR A 164 -14.47 19.52 -18.83
C THR A 164 -13.93 18.80 -20.05
N GLU A 165 -12.94 17.91 -19.85
CA GLU A 165 -12.31 17.15 -20.92
C GLU A 165 -12.17 15.69 -20.50
N GLU A 166 -12.76 14.81 -21.30
CA GLU A 166 -12.69 13.37 -21.15
C GLU A 166 -11.89 12.77 -22.32
N TYR A 167 -10.87 12.00 -22.00
CA TYR A 167 -10.10 11.20 -22.95
C TYR A 167 -10.12 9.75 -22.50
N PHE A 168 -10.32 8.82 -23.41
CA PHE A 168 -10.26 7.39 -23.09
C PHE A 168 -9.58 6.61 -24.19
N LEU A 169 -8.94 5.50 -23.80
CA LEU A 169 -8.37 4.50 -24.68
C LEU A 169 -8.78 3.12 -24.19
N ASP A 170 -9.18 2.27 -25.13
CA ASP A 170 -9.27 0.83 -24.89
C ASP A 170 -7.90 0.22 -25.22
N LEU A 171 -7.28 -0.41 -24.23
CA LEU A 171 -5.93 -0.94 -24.29
C LEU A 171 -5.95 -2.45 -24.13
N THR A 172 -4.98 -3.11 -24.76
CA THR A 172 -4.72 -4.53 -24.59
C THR A 172 -3.26 -4.72 -24.23
N SER A 173 -3.01 -5.42 -23.13
CA SER A 173 -1.65 -5.69 -22.62
C SER A 173 -1.51 -7.15 -22.24
N PRO A 174 -0.27 -7.69 -22.18
CA PRO A 174 -0.01 -8.97 -21.55
C PRO A 174 -0.55 -8.99 -20.11
N LYS A 175 -0.98 -10.17 -19.65
CA LYS A 175 -1.30 -10.39 -18.24
C LYS A 175 -0.15 -9.89 -17.34
N ASN A 176 -0.50 -9.41 -16.15
CA ASN A 176 0.45 -8.94 -15.13
C ASN A 176 1.20 -7.66 -15.53
N THR A 177 0.61 -6.86 -16.43
CA THR A 177 1.11 -5.52 -16.73
C THR A 177 0.71 -4.57 -15.60
N THR A 178 1.67 -3.82 -15.06
CA THR A 178 1.41 -2.77 -14.07
C THR A 178 0.73 -1.57 -14.72
N PHE A 179 -0.04 -0.82 -13.95
CA PHE A 179 -0.72 0.37 -14.45
C PHE A 179 0.28 1.40 -14.97
N PHE A 180 1.46 1.52 -14.35
CA PHE A 180 2.55 2.38 -14.84
C PHE A 180 3.01 2.01 -16.27
N ARG A 181 3.10 0.71 -16.58
CA ARG A 181 3.42 0.25 -17.95
C ARG A 181 2.28 0.52 -18.91
N ALA A 182 1.03 0.31 -18.48
CA ALA A 182 -0.15 0.66 -19.26
C ALA A 182 -0.20 2.16 -19.59
N MET A 183 0.19 3.03 -18.65
CA MET A 183 0.29 4.47 -18.89
C MET A 183 1.36 4.81 -19.92
N LYS A 184 2.53 4.14 -19.89
CA LYS A 184 3.56 4.32 -20.93
C LYS A 184 3.05 3.92 -22.31
N GLN A 185 2.38 2.78 -22.42
CA GLN A 185 1.75 2.33 -23.66
C GLN A 185 0.69 3.35 -24.15
N ALA A 186 -0.15 3.86 -23.24
CA ALA A 186 -1.14 4.87 -23.58
C ALA A 186 -0.50 6.15 -24.14
N ALA A 187 0.60 6.61 -23.54
CA ALA A 187 1.35 7.79 -23.97
C ALA A 187 2.03 7.61 -25.34
N GLU A 188 2.41 6.37 -25.70
CA GLU A 188 2.94 6.04 -27.03
C GLU A 188 1.85 6.07 -28.12
N ILE A 189 0.62 5.67 -27.76
CA ILE A 189 -0.53 5.64 -28.68
C ILE A 189 -1.12 7.04 -28.86
N ASP A 190 -1.29 7.78 -27.78
CA ASP A 190 -1.89 9.11 -27.78
C ASP A 190 -1.11 10.06 -26.85
N PRO A 191 -0.52 11.14 -27.40
CA PRO A 191 0.28 12.08 -26.61
C PRO A 191 -0.51 12.79 -25.50
N ARG A 192 -1.86 12.78 -25.53
CA ARG A 192 -2.69 13.30 -24.44
C ARG A 192 -2.54 12.50 -23.14
N PHE A 193 -2.11 11.24 -23.23
CA PHE A 193 -1.82 10.38 -22.09
C PHE A 193 -0.37 10.49 -21.60
N SER A 194 0.40 11.44 -22.13
CA SER A 194 1.72 11.76 -21.60
C SER A 194 1.65 12.17 -20.14
N PHE A 195 2.62 11.70 -19.36
CA PHE A 195 2.68 11.92 -17.93
C PHE A 195 4.12 12.11 -17.45
N GLU A 196 4.27 12.73 -16.28
CA GLU A 196 5.53 12.83 -15.55
C GLU A 196 5.37 12.17 -14.19
N ALA A 197 6.38 11.39 -13.80
CA ALA A 197 6.44 10.73 -12.52
C ALA A 197 7.79 10.96 -11.84
N ARG A 198 7.78 10.98 -10.51
CA ARG A 198 8.98 10.97 -9.67
C ARG A 198 9.17 9.60 -9.08
N GLU A 199 10.40 9.13 -9.07
CA GLU A 199 10.77 7.90 -8.37
C GLU A 199 10.88 8.17 -6.86
N TRP A 200 10.19 7.36 -6.06
CA TRP A 200 10.24 7.36 -4.61
C TRP A 200 10.64 5.96 -4.13
N PRO A 201 11.09 5.78 -2.87
CA PRO A 201 11.47 4.46 -2.35
C PRO A 201 10.36 3.40 -2.42
N ASN A 202 9.10 3.82 -2.54
CA ASN A 202 7.91 2.99 -2.62
C ASN A 202 7.29 2.93 -4.03
N GLY A 203 8.02 3.36 -5.06
CA GLY A 203 7.56 3.35 -6.46
C GLY A 203 7.42 4.75 -7.08
N HIS A 204 6.76 4.82 -8.22
CA HIS A 204 6.57 6.03 -9.00
C HIS A 204 5.35 6.83 -8.52
N TYR A 205 5.59 8.09 -8.22
CA TYR A 205 4.55 9.07 -7.93
C TYR A 205 4.26 9.90 -9.18
N VAL A 206 3.12 9.67 -9.82
CA VAL A 206 2.67 10.44 -10.98
C VAL A 206 2.11 11.79 -10.51
N HIS A 207 2.65 12.88 -11.03
CA HIS A 207 2.28 14.23 -10.59
C HIS A 207 1.87 15.18 -11.73
N THR A 208 2.03 14.75 -12.98
CA THR A 208 1.61 15.50 -14.16
C THR A 208 0.99 14.51 -15.13
N LEU A 209 -0.23 14.75 -15.61
CA LEU A 209 -0.84 14.04 -16.74
C LEU A 209 -1.48 15.05 -17.67
N ALA A 210 -1.49 14.79 -18.98
CA ALA A 210 -2.08 15.69 -19.99
C ALA A 210 -1.59 17.16 -19.88
N GLY A 211 -0.33 17.36 -19.46
CA GLY A 211 0.27 18.68 -19.22
C GLY A 211 -0.21 19.39 -17.94
N MET A 212 -1.17 18.82 -17.20
CA MET A 212 -1.70 19.38 -15.96
C MET A 212 -0.95 18.80 -14.75
N LYS A 213 -0.25 19.67 -14.04
CA LYS A 213 0.53 19.33 -12.86
C LYS A 213 -0.28 19.52 -11.60
N GLU A 214 -0.09 18.65 -10.62
CA GLU A 214 -0.69 18.80 -9.30
C GLU A 214 -0.31 20.12 -8.61
N GLU A 215 -1.25 20.66 -7.87
CA GLU A 215 -1.08 21.87 -7.08
C GLU A 215 -1.45 21.61 -5.61
N PRO A 216 -0.51 21.11 -4.79
CA PRO A 216 -0.79 20.79 -3.38
C PRO A 216 -1.30 21.98 -2.57
N LYS A 217 -0.87 23.20 -2.89
CA LYS A 217 -1.34 24.44 -2.21
C LYS A 217 -2.80 24.75 -2.51
N SER A 218 -3.25 24.41 -3.72
CA SER A 218 -4.61 24.63 -4.20
C SER A 218 -5.51 23.40 -3.97
N TYR A 219 -4.95 22.32 -3.40
CA TYR A 219 -5.57 21.01 -3.19
C TYR A 219 -5.99 20.30 -4.49
N HIS A 220 -5.29 20.53 -5.60
CA HIS A 220 -5.57 19.81 -6.85
C HIS A 220 -4.61 18.63 -7.01
N PHE A 221 -5.17 17.44 -7.16
CA PHE A 221 -4.44 16.18 -7.22
C PHE A 221 -4.96 15.28 -8.34
N TRP A 222 -4.12 14.35 -8.77
CA TRP A 222 -4.49 13.27 -9.66
C TRP A 222 -4.83 12.04 -8.83
N LEU A 223 -6.08 11.58 -8.94
CA LEU A 223 -6.54 10.39 -8.23
C LEU A 223 -6.80 9.26 -9.21
N LEU A 224 -6.23 8.09 -8.89
CA LEU A 224 -6.43 6.87 -9.65
C LEU A 224 -7.59 6.07 -9.05
N TYR A 225 -8.54 5.72 -9.89
CA TYR A 225 -9.70 4.91 -9.56
C TYR A 225 -9.65 3.60 -10.31
N ARG A 226 -10.17 2.55 -9.67
CA ARG A 226 -10.50 1.27 -10.30
C ARG A 226 -12.00 1.09 -10.23
N LEU A 227 -12.65 0.95 -11.39
CA LEU A 227 -14.09 1.00 -11.52
C LEU A 227 -14.62 -0.29 -12.19
N PRO A 228 -15.77 -0.81 -11.72
CA PRO A 228 -16.40 -1.98 -12.32
C PRO A 228 -17.08 -1.67 -13.66
N GLU A 229 -17.39 -0.41 -13.92
CA GLU A 229 -18.04 0.08 -15.13
C GLU A 229 -17.32 1.33 -15.64
N ARG A 230 -17.52 1.66 -16.92
CA ARG A 230 -16.94 2.88 -17.51
C ARG A 230 -17.37 4.11 -16.71
N PRO A 231 -16.44 5.04 -16.44
CA PRO A 231 -16.75 6.23 -15.66
C PRO A 231 -17.79 7.10 -16.38
N ASP A 232 -18.79 7.59 -15.64
CA ASP A 232 -19.84 8.48 -16.13
C ASP A 232 -19.73 9.84 -15.44
N THR A 233 -19.52 10.90 -16.22
CA THR A 233 -19.41 12.29 -15.72
C THR A 233 -20.68 12.78 -15.03
N LYS A 234 -21.84 12.16 -15.32
CA LYS A 234 -23.10 12.49 -14.62
C LYS A 234 -23.21 11.84 -13.25
N ASN A 235 -22.44 10.79 -13.00
CA ASN A 235 -22.42 10.05 -11.74
C ASN A 235 -20.98 9.72 -11.34
N PRO A 236 -20.19 10.74 -10.94
CA PRO A 236 -18.78 10.58 -10.69
C PRO A 236 -18.50 9.61 -9.52
N PRO A 237 -17.42 8.82 -9.59
CA PRO A 237 -17.11 7.82 -8.59
C PRO A 237 -16.75 8.44 -7.24
N GLY A 238 -17.25 7.84 -6.16
CA GLY A 238 -16.92 8.24 -4.80
C GLY A 238 -15.50 7.80 -4.39
N ASN A 239 -14.95 8.43 -3.35
CA ASN A 239 -13.58 8.18 -2.88
C ASN A 239 -13.32 6.73 -2.42
N GLN A 240 -14.36 5.93 -2.17
CA GLN A 240 -14.25 4.51 -1.83
C GLN A 240 -13.73 3.64 -2.99
N LEU A 241 -13.77 4.14 -4.23
CA LEU A 241 -13.29 3.45 -5.43
C LEU A 241 -11.87 3.90 -5.86
N ILE A 242 -11.21 4.73 -5.04
CA ILE A 242 -9.81 5.08 -5.26
C ILE A 242 -8.99 3.80 -5.15
N ALA A 243 -8.08 3.60 -6.11
CA ALA A 243 -7.19 2.46 -6.12
C ALA A 243 -6.37 2.43 -4.81
N PRO A 244 -6.35 1.30 -4.09
CA PRO A 244 -5.64 1.21 -2.82
C PRO A 244 -4.12 1.17 -2.98
N LEU A 245 -3.64 0.91 -4.20
CA LEU A 245 -2.23 0.69 -4.55
C LEU A 245 -1.73 1.77 -5.52
N GLY A 246 -0.42 1.99 -5.52
CA GLY A 246 0.24 2.88 -6.47
C GLY A 246 0.30 2.29 -7.89
N VAL A 247 0.72 3.11 -8.86
CA VAL A 247 0.76 2.73 -10.29
C VAL A 247 1.69 1.55 -10.62
N ASP A 248 2.73 1.32 -9.82
CA ASP A 248 3.62 0.16 -10.00
C ASP A 248 3.06 -1.12 -9.40
N GLU A 249 2.22 -1.00 -8.38
CA GLU A 249 1.63 -2.12 -7.64
C GLU A 249 0.29 -2.57 -8.24
N LEU A 250 -0.48 -1.64 -8.80
CA LEU A 250 -1.76 -1.92 -9.44
C LEU A 250 -1.57 -2.65 -10.77
N LEU A 251 -2.14 -3.84 -10.90
CA LEU A 251 -2.17 -4.58 -12.18
C LEU A 251 -3.45 -4.28 -12.96
N VAL A 252 -3.30 -4.28 -14.29
CA VAL A 252 -4.44 -4.19 -15.20
C VAL A 252 -5.12 -5.55 -15.34
N GLU A 253 -6.45 -5.56 -15.21
CA GLU A 253 -7.27 -6.78 -15.28
C GLU A 253 -8.28 -6.68 -16.43
N ASP A 254 -8.70 -7.85 -16.93
CA ASP A 254 -9.59 -7.94 -18.09
C ASP A 254 -11.00 -7.41 -17.75
N GLY A 255 -11.52 -6.52 -18.59
CA GLY A 255 -12.82 -5.87 -18.43
C GLY A 255 -12.87 -4.72 -17.42
N GLU A 256 -11.77 -4.41 -16.71
CA GLU A 256 -11.75 -3.32 -15.73
C GLU A 256 -11.62 -1.94 -16.39
N HIS A 257 -12.07 -0.91 -15.66
CA HIS A 257 -11.97 0.47 -16.09
C HIS A 257 -11.16 1.30 -15.09
N TYR A 258 -10.11 1.94 -15.58
CA TYR A 258 -9.22 2.77 -14.78
C TYR A 258 -9.42 4.23 -15.13
N LEU A 259 -9.62 5.07 -14.12
CA LEU A 259 -9.82 6.50 -14.28
C LEU A 259 -8.74 7.26 -13.52
N TYR A 260 -7.99 8.11 -14.20
CA TYR A 260 -7.22 9.18 -13.55
C TYR A 260 -8.01 10.48 -13.63
N TRP A 261 -8.34 11.03 -12.45
CA TRP A 261 -9.17 12.22 -12.34
C TRP A 261 -8.42 13.35 -11.66
N TYR A 262 -8.26 14.47 -12.37
CA TYR A 262 -7.73 15.71 -11.81
C TYR A 262 -8.84 16.46 -11.07
N LYS A 263 -8.78 16.45 -9.74
CA LYS A 263 -9.83 17.09 -8.94
C LYS A 263 -9.29 17.82 -7.73
N LYS A 264 -10.11 18.74 -7.23
CA LYS A 264 -9.88 19.42 -5.97
C LYS A 264 -10.38 18.54 -4.82
N LEU A 265 -9.52 18.32 -3.82
CA LEU A 265 -9.87 17.67 -2.55
C LEU A 265 -10.36 18.68 -1.50
#